data_AF-A0A1H7ZY03-F1
#
_entry.id   AF-A0A1H7ZY03-F1
#
_cell.length_a   1.000
_cell.length_b   1.000
_cell.length_c   1.000
_cell.angle_alpha   90.00
_cell.angle_beta   90.00
_cell.angle_gamma   90.00
#
_symmetry.space_group_name_H-M   'P 1'
#
loop_
_entity.id
_entity.type
_entity.pdbx_description
1 polymer ?
#
loop_
_entity_poly.entity_id
_entity_poly.type
_entity_poly.pdbx_seq_one_letter_code
_entity_poly.pdbx_strand_id
1 'polypeptide(L)'
;MNLKYILSAFICFALISAGCFAQVTKAKVNQLAFMAGIWTQKQEWGDMEEFWSEPMGDSMISSFRVVKDGKAVFYEFVVIEEQNQVPIFKMRHFNRGSIGWEDKNKPLLFYLVGIGKNKAEFELKDKSVRLTYQLVAPDKLEVILAENDKKGRLKKDVFNYSRKK
;
A
#
# COMPACT_ATOMS: atom_id res chain seq x y z
N MET A 1 63.82 -7.71 42.83
CA MET A 1 64.17 -6.44 42.18
C MET A 1 63.15 -6.18 41.09
N ASN A 2 62.27 -5.20 41.31
CA ASN A 2 61.43 -4.38 40.41
C ASN A 2 60.98 -4.96 39.03
N LEU A 3 59.68 -5.18 38.80
CA LEU A 3 58.60 -4.21 38.45
C LEU A 3 58.52 -4.00 36.92
N LYS A 4 57.30 -4.18 36.38
CA LYS A 4 56.63 -3.38 35.31
C LYS A 4 56.09 -4.15 34.07
N TYR A 5 54.75 -4.11 33.92
CA TYR A 5 53.95 -3.96 32.69
C TYR A 5 53.71 -5.20 31.80
N ILE A 6 52.56 -5.46 31.17
CA ILE A 6 51.27 -4.77 31.01
C ILE A 6 50.23 -5.84 30.64
N LEU A 7 49.07 -5.81 31.31
CA LEU A 7 47.84 -6.50 30.93
C LEU A 7 47.30 -5.82 29.66
N SER A 8 47.21 -6.51 28.52
CA SER A 8 46.46 -6.02 27.35
C SER A 8 45.18 -6.83 27.19
N ALA A 9 44.11 -6.33 27.81
CA ALA A 9 42.75 -6.79 27.56
C ALA A 9 42.32 -6.27 26.18
N PHE A 10 42.18 -7.18 25.21
CA PHE A 10 41.53 -6.90 23.94
C PHE A 10 40.02 -6.77 24.20
N ILE A 11 39.54 -5.55 24.41
CA ILE A 11 38.11 -5.24 24.38
C ILE A 11 37.73 -5.08 22.91
N CYS A 12 37.19 -6.15 22.32
CA CYS A 12 36.44 -6.07 21.07
C CYS A 12 35.18 -5.23 21.32
N PHE A 13 35.23 -3.94 21.00
CA PHE A 13 34.04 -3.11 20.89
C PHE A 13 33.35 -3.45 19.57
N ALA A 14 32.50 -4.47 19.59
CA ALA A 14 31.59 -4.75 18.48
C ALA A 14 30.59 -3.59 18.39
N LEU A 15 30.80 -2.69 17.43
CA LEU A 15 29.78 -1.77 16.95
C LEU A 15 28.65 -2.59 16.36
N ILE A 16 27.66 -2.93 17.17
CA ILE A 16 26.37 -3.41 16.69
C ILE A 16 25.74 -2.22 16.00
N SER A 17 25.92 -2.13 14.69
CA SER A 17 25.03 -1.35 13.84
C SER A 17 23.63 -1.93 14.04
N ALA A 18 22.84 -1.28 14.88
CA ALA A 18 21.40 -1.48 14.93
C ALA A 18 20.88 -1.07 13.55
N GLY A 19 20.88 -2.02 12.62
CA GLY A 19 20.11 -1.90 11.40
C GLY A 19 18.70 -1.57 11.84
N CYS A 20 18.23 -0.37 11.50
CA CYS A 20 16.84 0.01 11.63
C CYS A 20 16.07 -0.93 10.71
N PHE A 21 15.72 -2.13 11.21
CA PHE A 21 14.64 -2.89 10.64
C PHE A 21 13.43 -1.98 10.80
N ALA A 22 12.97 -1.44 9.67
CA ALA A 22 11.69 -0.76 9.61
C ALA A 22 10.70 -1.65 10.37
N GLN A 23 10.23 -1.17 11.51
CA GLN A 23 9.42 -1.97 12.41
C GLN A 23 8.17 -2.37 11.62
N VAL A 24 8.09 -3.64 11.26
CA VAL A 24 6.93 -4.20 10.59
C VAL A 24 5.77 -3.96 11.53
N THR A 25 4.91 -3.01 11.16
CA THR A 25 3.77 -2.66 12.00
C THR A 25 2.79 -3.81 11.87
N LYS A 26 2.74 -4.65 12.92
CA LYS A 26 1.73 -5.70 13.01
C LYS A 26 0.37 -5.03 12.96
N ALA A 27 -0.47 -5.53 12.06
CA ALA A 27 -1.81 -4.99 11.84
C ALA A 27 -2.77 -6.11 11.42
N LYS A 28 -4.06 -5.82 11.58
CA LYS A 28 -5.14 -6.69 11.15
C LYS A 28 -5.90 -6.06 10.00
N VAL A 29 -6.42 -6.87 9.08
CA VAL A 29 -7.27 -6.41 7.98
C VAL A 29 -8.52 -5.70 8.52
N ASN A 30 -9.01 -6.08 9.72
CA ASN A 30 -10.08 -5.35 10.42
C ASN A 30 -9.77 -3.86 10.65
N GLN A 31 -8.50 -3.45 10.74
CA GLN A 31 -8.13 -2.03 10.87
C GLN A 31 -8.30 -1.24 9.56
N LEU A 32 -8.49 -1.93 8.44
CA LEU A 32 -8.75 -1.34 7.12
C LEU A 32 -10.26 -1.17 6.84
N ALA A 33 -11.14 -1.53 7.78
CA ALA A 33 -12.59 -1.43 7.61
C ALA A 33 -13.07 -0.01 7.21
N PHE A 34 -12.31 1.03 7.56
CA PHE A 34 -12.61 2.40 7.15
C PHE A 34 -12.62 2.61 5.62
N MET A 35 -11.96 1.73 4.86
CA MET A 35 -11.93 1.77 3.39
C MET A 35 -13.21 1.22 2.75
N ALA A 36 -14.00 0.43 3.48
CA ALA A 36 -15.16 -0.27 2.95
C ALA A 36 -16.22 0.68 2.36
N GLY A 37 -16.80 0.26 1.24
CA GLY A 37 -17.83 1.00 0.51
C GLY A 37 -17.59 1.06 -1.00
N ILE A 38 -18.48 1.79 -1.68
CA ILE A 38 -18.33 2.12 -3.09
C ILE A 38 -17.99 3.61 -3.19
N TRP A 39 -16.91 3.91 -3.87
CA TRP A 39 -16.28 5.22 -3.98
C TRP A 39 -16.25 5.65 -5.43
N THR A 40 -16.59 6.89 -5.72
CA THR A 40 -16.68 7.39 -7.09
C THR A 40 -16.04 8.77 -7.22
N GLN A 41 -15.43 9.01 -8.37
CA GLN A 41 -14.85 10.30 -8.72
C GLN A 41 -15.05 10.54 -10.22
N LYS A 42 -15.33 11.77 -10.62
CA LYS A 42 -15.34 12.17 -12.02
C LYS A 42 -14.05 12.89 -12.36
N GLN A 43 -13.48 12.56 -13.52
CA GLN A 43 -12.31 13.23 -14.09
C GLN A 43 -12.52 13.40 -15.60
N GLU A 44 -11.84 14.38 -16.20
CA GLU A 44 -11.91 14.61 -17.65
C GLU A 44 -11.48 13.38 -18.47
N TRP A 45 -10.56 12.59 -17.92
CA TRP A 45 -10.04 11.39 -18.57
C TRP A 45 -10.86 10.12 -18.29
N GLY A 46 -11.88 10.19 -17.42
CA GLY A 46 -12.79 9.09 -17.14
C GLY A 46 -13.40 9.14 -15.73
N ASP A 47 -14.62 8.63 -15.63
CA ASP A 47 -15.29 8.39 -14.36
C ASP A 47 -14.72 7.13 -13.71
N MET A 48 -14.43 7.22 -12.42
CA MET A 48 -13.84 6.16 -11.61
C MET A 48 -14.86 5.60 -10.63
N GLU A 49 -14.80 4.29 -10.41
CA GLU A 49 -15.48 3.62 -9.32
C GLU A 49 -14.53 2.63 -8.67
N GLU A 50 -14.44 2.68 -7.34
CA GLU A 50 -13.65 1.79 -6.51
C GLU A 50 -14.56 1.18 -5.45
N PHE A 51 -14.66 -0.14 -5.43
CA PHE A 51 -15.37 -0.89 -4.41
C PHE A 51 -14.37 -1.53 -3.45
N TRP A 52 -14.66 -1.44 -2.17
CA TRP A 52 -13.99 -2.15 -1.09
C TRP A 52 -15.02 -2.92 -0.28
N SER A 53 -14.81 -4.23 -0.08
CA SER A 53 -15.65 -5.04 0.80
C SER A 53 -15.43 -4.66 2.27
N GLU A 54 -16.35 -5.03 3.15
CA GLU A 54 -15.98 -5.17 4.56
C GLU A 54 -14.89 -6.24 4.71
N PRO A 55 -14.02 -6.17 5.74
CA PRO A 55 -13.17 -7.28 6.15
C PRO A 55 -13.97 -8.57 6.36
N MET A 56 -13.49 -9.68 5.79
CA MET A 56 -14.04 -11.02 6.00
C MET A 56 -12.92 -11.98 6.35
N GLY A 57 -12.86 -12.38 7.63
CA GLY A 57 -11.77 -13.18 8.16
C GLY A 57 -10.46 -12.40 8.16
N ASP A 58 -9.45 -12.93 7.49
CA ASP A 58 -8.13 -12.35 7.31
C ASP A 58 -7.96 -11.63 5.97
N SER A 59 -9.07 -11.33 5.28
CA SER A 59 -9.04 -10.79 3.92
C SER A 59 -10.04 -9.66 3.68
N MET A 60 -9.76 -8.87 2.65
CA MET A 60 -10.63 -7.82 2.12
C MET A 60 -10.41 -7.73 0.61
N ILE A 61 -11.47 -7.53 -0.17
CA ILE A 61 -11.37 -7.47 -1.64
C ILE A 61 -11.75 -6.09 -2.16
N SER A 62 -11.17 -5.73 -3.30
CA SER A 62 -11.55 -4.54 -4.04
C SER A 62 -11.59 -4.78 -5.54
N SER A 63 -12.45 -4.00 -6.19
CA SER A 63 -12.45 -3.84 -7.63
C SER A 63 -12.48 -2.35 -7.99
N PHE A 64 -11.74 -1.99 -9.02
CA PHE A 64 -11.67 -0.63 -9.54
C PHE A 64 -12.00 -0.64 -11.02
N ARG A 65 -12.59 0.45 -11.51
CA ARG A 65 -12.76 0.67 -12.94
C ARG A 65 -12.67 2.15 -13.29
N VAL A 66 -12.24 2.39 -14.53
CA VAL A 66 -12.37 3.69 -15.21
C VAL A 66 -13.27 3.53 -16.43
N VAL A 67 -14.21 4.46 -16.60
CA VAL A 67 -15.14 4.54 -17.72
C VAL A 67 -15.02 5.90 -18.39
N LYS A 68 -14.75 5.92 -19.69
CA LYS A 68 -14.71 7.14 -20.51
C LYS A 68 -15.69 7.00 -21.67
N ASP A 69 -16.52 8.02 -21.90
CA ASP A 69 -17.52 8.05 -22.99
C ASP A 69 -18.41 6.79 -23.04
N GLY A 70 -18.84 6.31 -21.86
CA GLY A 70 -19.66 5.11 -21.71
C GLY A 70 -18.94 3.78 -21.92
N LYS A 71 -17.61 3.79 -22.10
CA LYS A 71 -16.79 2.59 -22.33
C LYS A 71 -15.79 2.40 -21.21
N ALA A 72 -15.76 1.19 -20.64
CA ALA A 72 -14.71 0.82 -19.70
C ALA A 72 -13.34 0.78 -20.39
N VAL A 73 -12.35 1.43 -19.78
CA VAL A 73 -10.99 1.55 -20.31
C VAL A 73 -9.96 0.75 -19.51
N PHE A 74 -10.19 0.58 -18.21
CA PHE A 74 -9.22 0.01 -17.29
C PHE A 74 -9.91 -0.56 -16.05
N TYR A 75 -9.33 -1.59 -15.47
CA TYR A 75 -9.77 -2.21 -14.23
C TYR A 75 -8.61 -2.58 -13.32
N GLU A 76 -8.88 -2.61 -12.02
CA GLU A 76 -8.03 -3.31 -11.05
C GLU A 76 -8.87 -4.31 -10.26
N PHE A 77 -8.21 -5.39 -9.83
CA PHE A 77 -8.72 -6.26 -8.79
C PHE A 77 -7.65 -6.39 -7.71
N VAL A 78 -8.09 -6.24 -6.46
CA VAL A 78 -7.22 -6.28 -5.31
C VAL A 78 -7.73 -7.30 -4.31
N VAL A 79 -6.81 -8.06 -3.73
CA VAL A 79 -7.04 -8.81 -2.50
C VAL A 79 -6.02 -8.34 -1.47
N ILE A 80 -6.49 -7.94 -0.30
CA ILE A 80 -5.66 -7.75 0.87
C ILE A 80 -5.80 -9.00 1.73
N GLU A 81 -4.68 -9.66 2.04
CA GLU A 81 -4.64 -10.84 2.91
C GLU A 81 -3.64 -10.62 4.04
N GLU A 82 -3.97 -11.05 5.26
CA GLU A 82 -2.99 -11.07 6.35
C GLU A 82 -1.95 -12.17 6.12
N GLN A 83 -0.67 -11.81 6.13
CA GLN A 83 0.44 -12.76 6.20
C GLN A 83 1.33 -12.38 7.38
N ASN A 84 1.56 -13.33 8.29
CA ASN A 84 2.37 -13.09 9.50
C ASN A 84 1.92 -11.85 10.33
N GLN A 85 0.61 -11.62 10.44
CA GLN A 85 0.02 -10.46 11.13
C GLN A 85 0.31 -9.11 10.44
N VAL A 86 0.43 -9.13 9.11
CA VAL A 86 0.60 -7.92 8.29
C VAL A 86 -0.30 -8.02 7.05
N PRO A 87 -1.19 -7.06 6.80
CA PRO A 87 -1.94 -6.98 5.56
C PRO A 87 -1.01 -6.76 4.36
N ILE A 88 -1.14 -7.60 3.34
CA ILE A 88 -0.44 -7.46 2.05
C ILE A 88 -1.48 -7.20 0.98
N PHE A 89 -1.35 -6.06 0.30
CA PHE A 89 -2.21 -5.62 -0.78
C PHE A 89 -1.70 -6.19 -2.10
N LYS A 90 -2.47 -7.10 -2.70
CA LYS A 90 -2.12 -7.83 -3.92
C LYS A 90 -2.97 -7.31 -5.07
N MET A 91 -2.34 -6.62 -6.01
CA MET A 91 -3.03 -5.95 -7.10
C MET A 91 -2.77 -6.59 -8.46
N ARG A 92 -3.79 -6.54 -9.31
CA ARG A 92 -3.68 -6.81 -10.74
C ARG A 92 -4.41 -5.76 -11.55
N HIS A 93 -3.83 -5.40 -12.68
CA HIS A 93 -4.41 -4.52 -13.67
C HIS A 93 -4.99 -5.32 -14.82
N PHE A 94 -6.09 -4.83 -15.39
CA PHE A 94 -6.70 -5.43 -16.56
C PHE A 94 -7.14 -4.36 -17.57
N ASN A 95 -6.90 -4.66 -18.85
CA ASN A 95 -7.56 -3.96 -19.94
C ASN A 95 -9.01 -4.44 -20.09
N ARG A 96 -9.78 -3.73 -20.92
CA ARG A 96 -11.08 -4.19 -21.41
C ARG A 96 -11.01 -5.64 -21.89
N GLY A 97 -11.95 -6.48 -21.45
CA GLY A 97 -11.99 -7.90 -21.80
C GLY A 97 -11.22 -8.81 -20.83
N SER A 98 -10.86 -8.33 -19.63
CA SER A 98 -10.17 -9.12 -18.60
C SER A 98 -8.76 -9.58 -19.01
N ILE A 99 -8.05 -8.74 -19.77
CA ILE A 99 -6.67 -9.01 -20.20
C ILE A 99 -5.71 -8.45 -19.16
N GLY A 100 -5.10 -9.33 -18.35
CA GLY A 100 -4.20 -8.96 -17.26
C GLY A 100 -2.85 -8.44 -17.74
N TRP A 101 -2.26 -7.50 -16.99
CA TRP A 101 -0.92 -6.96 -17.27
C TRP A 101 0.18 -7.77 -16.58
N GLU A 102 -0.06 -8.13 -15.32
CA GLU A 102 0.87 -8.92 -14.53
C GLU A 102 0.83 -10.40 -14.92
N ASP A 103 1.95 -11.09 -14.72
CA ASP A 103 2.02 -12.54 -14.86
C ASP A 103 1.00 -13.24 -13.94
N LYS A 104 0.44 -14.35 -14.41
CA LYS A 104 -0.61 -15.12 -13.73
C LYS A 104 -0.28 -15.42 -12.27
N ASN A 105 0.98 -15.63 -11.91
CA ASN A 105 1.39 -16.00 -10.55
C ASN A 105 2.11 -14.87 -9.80
N LYS A 106 2.17 -13.66 -10.37
CA LYS A 106 2.96 -12.54 -9.81
C LYS A 106 2.14 -11.25 -9.80
N PRO A 107 1.12 -11.12 -8.93
CA PRO A 107 0.47 -9.82 -8.73
C PRO A 107 1.48 -8.81 -8.18
N LEU A 108 1.17 -7.52 -8.29
CA LEU A 108 1.93 -6.49 -7.58
C LEU A 108 1.68 -6.66 -6.08
N LEU A 109 2.75 -6.57 -5.29
CA LEU A 109 2.70 -6.76 -3.84
C LEU A 109 3.06 -5.45 -3.16
N PHE A 110 2.08 -4.85 -2.50
CA PHE A 110 2.26 -3.69 -1.65
C PHE A 110 2.20 -4.11 -0.19
N TYR A 111 3.21 -3.71 0.57
CA TYR A 111 3.35 -4.02 1.99
C TYR A 111 2.86 -2.84 2.82
N LEU A 112 2.09 -3.11 3.88
CA LEU A 112 1.67 -2.09 4.83
C LEU A 112 2.91 -1.50 5.54
N VAL A 113 3.09 -0.18 5.41
CA VAL A 113 4.20 0.57 6.04
C VAL A 113 3.71 1.58 7.07
N GLY A 114 2.40 1.86 7.13
CA GLY A 114 1.78 2.72 8.13
C GLY A 114 0.30 2.44 8.29
N ILE A 115 -0.20 2.51 9.52
CA ILE A 115 -1.62 2.33 9.86
C ILE A 115 -2.02 3.29 10.98
N GLY A 116 -3.19 3.87 10.86
CA GLY A 116 -3.84 4.72 11.86
C GLY A 116 -5.36 4.52 11.83
N LYS A 117 -6.10 5.27 12.66
CA LYS A 117 -7.55 5.09 12.83
C LYS A 117 -8.34 5.08 11.51
N ASN A 118 -7.97 5.95 10.57
CA ASN A 118 -8.63 6.15 9.27
C ASN A 118 -7.62 6.26 8.13
N LYS A 119 -6.40 5.74 8.32
CA LYS A 119 -5.28 5.90 7.39
C LYS A 119 -4.54 4.58 7.21
N ALA A 120 -4.21 4.22 5.99
CA ALA A 120 -3.32 3.11 5.68
C ALA A 120 -2.34 3.54 4.58
N GLU A 121 -1.08 3.18 4.75
CA GLU A 121 -0.02 3.43 3.77
C GLU A 121 0.59 2.09 3.34
N PHE A 122 0.60 1.85 2.04
CA PHE A 122 1.17 0.65 1.44
C PHE A 122 2.28 1.04 0.47
N GLU A 123 3.38 0.28 0.48
CA GLU A 123 4.54 0.50 -0.38
C GLU A 123 4.78 -0.72 -1.26
N LEU A 124 4.96 -0.51 -2.56
CA LEU A 124 5.29 -1.57 -3.52
C LEU A 124 6.61 -2.23 -3.11
N LYS A 125 6.76 -3.53 -3.37
CA LYS A 125 7.95 -4.32 -2.99
C LYS A 125 9.30 -3.66 -3.35
N ASP A 126 9.38 -2.98 -4.49
CA ASP A 126 10.59 -2.30 -4.98
C ASP A 126 10.69 -0.83 -4.53
N LYS A 127 9.73 -0.36 -3.73
CA LYS A 127 9.59 0.99 -3.18
C LYS A 127 9.43 2.10 -4.22
N SER A 128 9.08 1.74 -5.45
CA SER A 128 8.86 2.72 -6.52
C SER A 128 7.52 3.45 -6.41
N VAL A 129 6.53 2.82 -5.78
CA VAL A 129 5.16 3.32 -5.60
C VAL A 129 4.74 3.25 -4.13
N ARG A 130 4.10 4.30 -3.63
CA ARG A 130 3.39 4.31 -2.35
C ARG A 130 1.93 4.71 -2.55
N LEU A 131 1.03 3.90 -2.00
CA LEU A 131 -0.40 4.17 -1.92
C LEU A 131 -0.76 4.61 -0.50
N THR A 132 -1.53 5.68 -0.37
CA THR A 132 -2.08 6.14 0.90
C THR A 132 -3.59 6.22 0.78
N TYR A 133 -4.32 5.50 1.64
CA TYR A 133 -5.76 5.62 1.79
C TYR A 133 -6.06 6.39 3.07
N GLN A 134 -6.89 7.42 2.99
CA GLN A 134 -7.30 8.23 4.12
C GLN A 134 -8.80 8.55 4.04
N LEU A 135 -9.58 8.07 5.01
CA LEU A 135 -10.97 8.53 5.17
C LEU A 135 -10.94 9.90 5.86
N VAL A 136 -11.19 10.97 5.10
CA VAL A 136 -11.12 12.36 5.58
C VAL A 136 -12.47 12.87 6.10
N ALA A 137 -13.57 12.27 5.63
CA ALA A 137 -14.93 12.45 6.15
C ALA A 137 -15.73 11.16 5.92
N PRO A 138 -16.90 10.95 6.55
CA PRO A 138 -17.66 9.69 6.42
C PRO A 138 -17.97 9.28 4.96
N ASP A 139 -18.10 10.25 4.07
CA ASP A 139 -18.40 10.11 2.65
C ASP A 139 -17.26 10.58 1.73
N LYS A 140 -16.05 10.77 2.26
CA LYS A 140 -14.87 11.22 1.49
C LYS A 140 -13.65 10.36 1.78
N LEU A 141 -13.16 9.67 0.74
CA LEU A 141 -11.94 8.88 0.76
C LEU A 141 -10.91 9.56 -0.14
N GLU A 142 -9.78 9.94 0.44
CA GLU A 142 -8.61 10.41 -0.31
C GLU A 142 -7.67 9.23 -0.56
N VAL A 143 -7.24 9.06 -1.81
CA VAL A 143 -6.21 8.11 -2.21
C VAL A 143 -5.06 8.88 -2.84
N ILE A 144 -3.85 8.68 -2.34
CA ILE A 144 -2.64 9.29 -2.91
C ILE A 144 -1.78 8.18 -3.48
N LEU A 145 -1.45 8.29 -4.76
CA LEU A 145 -0.45 7.49 -5.45
C LEU A 145 0.81 8.34 -5.61
N ALA A 146 1.90 7.91 -4.97
CA ALA A 146 3.18 8.60 -4.99
C ALA A 146 4.22 7.73 -5.67
N GLU A 147 4.83 8.23 -6.74
CA GLU A 147 5.79 7.50 -7.57
C GLU A 147 7.01 8.36 -7.85
N ASN A 148 8.19 7.75 -7.99
CA ASN A 148 9.35 8.46 -8.50
C ASN A 148 9.31 8.48 -10.03
N ASP A 149 9.38 9.66 -10.63
CA ASP A 149 9.54 9.80 -12.08
C ASP A 149 10.90 9.25 -12.54
N LYS A 150 11.12 9.17 -13.86
CA LYS A 150 12.39 8.69 -14.45
C LYS A 150 13.63 9.50 -14.03
N LYS A 151 13.45 10.67 -13.42
CA LYS A 151 14.50 11.57 -12.92
C LYS A 151 14.62 11.52 -11.38
N GLY A 152 13.91 10.61 -10.72
CA GLY A 152 13.91 10.46 -9.26
C GLY A 152 13.09 11.54 -8.52
N ARG A 153 12.27 12.32 -9.22
CA ARG A 153 11.40 13.32 -8.57
C ARG A 153 10.08 12.67 -8.19
N LEU A 154 9.61 12.94 -6.97
CA LEU A 154 8.35 12.44 -6.50
C LEU A 154 7.18 13.09 -7.25
N LYS A 155 6.44 12.28 -8.01
CA LYS A 155 5.12 12.61 -8.56
C LYS A 155 4.05 12.12 -7.60
N LYS A 156 3.02 12.93 -7.36
CA LYS A 156 1.85 12.55 -6.58
C LYS A 156 0.58 12.78 -7.39
N ASP A 157 -0.20 11.72 -7.57
CA ASP A 157 -1.56 11.79 -8.07
C ASP A 157 -2.51 11.63 -6.87
N VAL A 158 -3.51 12.51 -6.76
CA VAL A 158 -4.47 12.53 -5.65
C VAL A 158 -5.87 12.30 -6.20
N PHE A 159 -6.55 11.30 -5.63
CA PHE A 159 -7.92 10.93 -5.96
C PHE A 159 -8.81 11.22 -4.75
N ASN A 160 -9.74 12.15 -4.91
CA ASN A 160 -10.71 12.59 -3.91
C ASN A 160 -12.08 11.96 -4.22
N TYR A 161 -12.27 10.74 -3.74
CA TYR A 161 -13.51 10.02 -3.95
C TYR A 161 -14.64 10.50 -3.04
N SER A 162 -15.86 10.38 -3.56
CA SER A 162 -17.10 10.51 -2.79
C SER A 162 -17.78 9.15 -2.69
N ARG A 163 -18.33 8.85 -1.51
CA ARG A 163 -19.10 7.63 -1.30
C ARG A 163 -20.34 7.63 -2.21
N LYS A 164 -20.53 6.55 -2.95
CA LYS A 164 -21.74 6.30 -3.73
C LYS A 164 -22.87 5.98 -2.76
N LYS A 165 -23.96 6.74 -2.85
CA LYS A 165 -25.17 6.53 -2.05
C LYS A 165 -26.00 5.38 -2.59
#